data_AF-A0A804R5K9-F1
#
_entry.id   AF-A0A804R5K9-F1
#
_cell.length_a   1.000
_cell.length_b   1.000
_cell.length_c   1.000
_cell.angle_alpha   90.00
_cell.angle_beta   90.00
_cell.angle_gamma   90.00
#
_symmetry.space_group_name_H-M   'P 1'
#
loop_
_entity.id
_entity.type
_entity.pdbx_description
1 polymer ?
#
loop_
_entity_poly.entity_id
_entity_poly.type
_entity_poly.pdbx_seq_one_letter_code
_entity_poly.pdbx_strand_id
1 'polypeptide(L)'
;MGFIQGRTSKQTSRVKTLLRLALSRLAAARRPRLARKSISRSDVGQLLALGHIDRALHRAEQLIEEDNMLEAFNIIELHCNRLIECAKQLDKP
;
A
#
# COMPACT_ATOMS: atom_id res chain seq x y z
N MET A 1 -26.48 30.81 -1.49
CA MET A 1 -25.15 30.20 -1.24
C MET A 1 -25.20 28.78 -0.66
N GLY A 2 -26.19 28.37 0.15
CA GLY A 2 -26.18 27.06 0.82
C GLY A 2 -26.19 25.80 -0.07
N PHE A 3 -26.80 25.84 -1.26
CA PHE A 3 -26.86 24.66 -2.14
C PHE A 3 -25.50 24.20 -2.68
N ILE A 4 -24.57 25.12 -2.95
CA ILE A 4 -23.22 24.79 -3.45
C ILE A 4 -22.40 24.15 -2.33
N GLN A 5 -22.44 24.73 -1.12
CA GLN A 5 -21.74 24.21 0.06
C GLN A 5 -22.22 22.82 0.47
N GLY A 6 -23.53 22.55 0.39
CA GLY A 6 -24.07 21.21 0.64
C GLY A 6 -23.60 20.16 -0.37
N ARG A 7 -23.41 20.54 -1.64
CA ARG A 7 -22.89 19.64 -2.69
C ARG A 7 -21.41 19.31 -2.46
N THR A 8 -20.58 20.30 -2.15
CA THR A 8 -19.14 20.09 -1.90
C THR A 8 -18.92 19.19 -0.68
N SER A 9 -19.62 19.46 0.44
CA SER A 9 -19.53 18.62 1.64
C SER A 9 -19.93 17.15 1.38
N LYS A 10 -20.99 16.90 0.60
CA LYS A 10 -21.39 15.54 0.22
C LYS A 10 -20.35 14.84 -0.66
N GLN A 11 -19.67 15.57 -1.56
CA GLN A 11 -18.58 15.03 -2.36
C GLN A 11 -17.35 14.72 -1.50
N THR A 12 -16.98 15.63 -0.60
CA THR A 12 -15.85 15.46 0.34
C THR A 12 -16.04 14.25 1.25
N SER A 13 -17.25 14.03 1.80
CA SER A 13 -17.54 12.85 2.63
C SER A 13 -17.41 11.53 1.85
N ARG A 14 -17.88 11.48 0.59
CA ARG A 14 -17.69 10.31 -0.29
C ARG A 14 -16.22 10.03 -0.57
N VAL A 15 -15.44 11.06 -0.87
CA VAL A 15 -13.99 10.94 -1.10
C VAL A 15 -13.29 10.39 0.15
N LYS A 16 -13.61 10.92 1.35
CA LYS A 16 -13.07 10.40 2.62
C LYS A 16 -13.40 8.92 2.83
N THR A 17 -14.63 8.50 2.55
CA THR A 17 -15.03 7.09 2.67
C THR A 17 -14.25 6.19 1.70
N LEU A 18 -14.12 6.60 0.43
CA LEU A 18 -13.36 5.84 -0.57
C LEU A 18 -11.87 5.74 -0.21
N LEU A 19 -11.27 6.82 0.29
CA LEU A 19 -9.88 6.84 0.74
C LEU A 19 -9.65 5.91 1.94
N ARG A 20 -10.56 5.90 2.92
CA ARG A 20 -10.51 4.95 4.05
C ARG A 20 -10.63 3.49 3.59
N LEU A 21 -11.48 3.23 2.61
CA LEU A 21 -11.62 1.91 2.00
C LEU A 21 -10.34 1.50 1.27
N ALA A 22 -9.71 2.41 0.54
CA ALA A 22 -8.43 2.17 -0.12
C ALA A 22 -7.33 1.82 0.90
N LEU A 23 -7.21 2.57 2.00
CA LEU A 23 -6.28 2.28 3.10
C LEU A 23 -6.53 0.89 3.72
N SER A 24 -7.80 0.54 3.95
CA SER A 24 -8.18 -0.78 4.49
C SER A 24 -7.79 -1.92 3.54
N ARG A 25 -7.96 -1.73 2.23
CA ARG A 25 -7.55 -2.69 1.19
C ARG A 25 -6.03 -2.83 1.10
N LEU A 26 -5.29 -1.73 1.21
CA LEU A 26 -3.82 -1.75 1.28
C LEU A 26 -3.35 -2.56 2.48
N ALA A 27 -3.93 -2.32 3.66
CA ALA A 27 -3.59 -3.07 4.88
C ALA A 27 -3.83 -4.59 4.72
N ALA A 28 -4.97 -4.97 4.12
CA ALA A 28 -5.27 -6.37 3.81
C ALA A 28 -4.29 -6.97 2.78
N ALA A 29 -3.94 -6.23 1.74
CA ALA A 29 -3.02 -6.68 0.69
C ALA A 29 -1.55 -6.74 1.15
N ARG A 30 -1.16 -5.93 2.15
CA ARG A 30 0.21 -5.86 2.69
C ARG A 30 0.60 -7.13 3.45
N ARG A 31 -0.33 -7.71 4.22
CA ARG A 31 -0.09 -8.92 5.04
C ARG A 31 0.47 -10.12 4.25
N PRO A 32 -0.17 -10.60 3.17
CA PRO A 32 0.36 -11.72 2.41
C PRO A 32 1.68 -11.39 1.71
N ARG A 33 1.90 -10.13 1.32
CA ARG A 33 3.19 -9.68 0.72
C ARG A 33 4.34 -9.75 1.70
N LEU A 34 4.12 -9.28 2.94
CA LEU A 34 5.14 -9.40 4.01
C LEU A 34 5.49 -10.86 4.30
N ALA A 35 4.50 -11.76 4.30
CA ALA A 35 4.72 -13.19 4.47
C ALA A 35 5.57 -13.75 3.32
N ARG A 36 5.22 -13.46 2.06
CA ARG A 36 6.01 -13.89 0.90
C ARG A 36 7.42 -13.32 0.89
N LYS A 37 7.61 -12.03 1.20
CA LYS A 37 8.94 -11.42 1.37
C LYS A 37 9.77 -12.17 2.41
N SER A 38 9.18 -12.49 3.57
CA SER A 38 9.90 -13.22 4.62
C SER A 38 10.30 -14.63 4.20
N ILE A 39 9.39 -15.36 3.53
CA ILE A 39 9.66 -16.71 3.01
C ILE A 39 10.75 -16.63 1.95
N SER A 40 10.62 -15.75 0.96
CA SER A 40 11.63 -15.61 -0.09
C SER A 40 13.01 -15.27 0.46
N ARG A 41 13.10 -14.44 1.50
CA ARG A 41 14.37 -14.14 2.15
C ARG A 41 15.02 -15.38 2.78
N SER A 42 14.22 -16.19 3.47
CA SER A 42 14.69 -17.45 4.05
C SER A 42 15.14 -18.42 2.96
N ASP A 43 14.34 -18.56 1.90
CA ASP A 43 14.62 -19.44 0.77
C ASP A 43 15.93 -19.05 0.06
N VAL A 44 16.18 -17.75 -0.17
CA VAL A 44 17.48 -17.27 -0.71
C VAL A 44 18.64 -17.78 0.15
N GLY A 45 18.58 -17.57 1.47
CA GLY A 45 19.64 -18.01 2.38
C GLY A 45 19.87 -19.51 2.36
N GLN A 46 18.80 -20.31 2.35
CA GLN A 46 18.89 -21.77 2.28
C GLN A 46 19.45 -22.25 0.94
N LEU A 47 19.02 -21.66 -0.17
CA LEU A 47 19.50 -22.02 -1.50
C LEU A 47 20.98 -21.68 -1.68
N LEU A 48 21.44 -20.54 -1.14
CA LEU A 48 22.86 -20.20 -1.11
C LEU A 48 23.68 -21.20 -0.28
N ALA A 49 23.18 -21.59 0.91
CA ALA A 49 23.85 -22.57 1.76
C ALA A 49 23.98 -23.95 1.11
N LEU A 50 23.02 -24.32 0.25
CA LEU A 50 23.04 -25.57 -0.53
C LEU A 50 23.83 -25.46 -1.84
N GLY A 51 24.40 -24.30 -2.16
CA GLY A 51 25.11 -24.05 -3.43
C GLY A 51 24.20 -23.97 -4.66
N HIS A 52 22.88 -23.81 -4.47
CA HIS A 52 21.90 -23.70 -5.55
C HIS A 52 21.79 -22.26 -6.07
N ILE A 53 22.86 -21.76 -6.67
CA ILE A 53 23.03 -20.35 -7.03
C ILE A 53 21.92 -19.83 -7.96
N ASP A 54 21.62 -20.54 -9.05
CA ASP A 54 20.58 -20.08 -10.00
C ASP A 54 19.20 -19.98 -9.36
N ARG A 55 18.86 -20.92 -8.47
CA ARG A 55 17.60 -20.89 -7.72
C ARG A 55 17.61 -19.77 -6.68
N ALA A 56 18.74 -19.53 -6.01
CA ALA A 56 18.89 -18.43 -5.07
C ALA A 56 18.72 -17.08 -5.77
N LEU A 57 19.29 -16.92 -6.97
CA LEU A 57 19.13 -15.73 -7.80
C LEU A 57 17.65 -15.52 -8.17
N HIS A 58 16.99 -16.53 -8.72
CA HIS A 58 15.58 -16.45 -9.05
C HIS A 58 14.71 -16.10 -7.82
N ARG A 59 15.03 -16.66 -6.66
CA ARG A 59 14.32 -16.35 -5.41
C ARG A 59 14.59 -14.94 -4.92
N ALA A 60 15.78 -14.40 -5.16
CA ALA A 60 16.14 -13.01 -4.84
C ALA A 60 15.37 -12.03 -5.74
N GLU A 61 15.13 -12.35 -7.01
CA GLU A 61 14.25 -11.56 -7.89
C GLU A 61 12.83 -11.47 -7.30
N GLN A 62 12.26 -12.60 -6.87
CA GLN A 62 10.95 -12.63 -6.20
C GLN A 62 10.94 -11.82 -4.89
N LEU A 63 12.03 -11.83 -4.12
CA LEU A 63 12.18 -11.01 -2.93
C LEU A 63 12.10 -9.51 -3.27
N ILE A 64 12.82 -9.09 -4.31
CA ILE A 64 12.87 -7.70 -4.78
C ILE A 64 11.50 -7.27 -5.28
N GLU A 65 10.78 -8.12 -6.02
CA GLU A 65 9.42 -7.84 -6.47
C GLU A 65 8.46 -7.60 -5.29
N GLU A 66 8.51 -8.42 -4.25
CA GLU A 66 7.69 -8.21 -3.06
C GLU A 66 8.05 -6.92 -2.32
N ASP A 67 9.34 -6.55 -2.29
CA ASP A 67 9.78 -5.28 -1.69
C ASP A 67 9.28 -4.06 -2.48
N ASN A 68 9.43 -4.09 -3.81
CA ASN A 68 8.94 -3.05 -4.70
C ASN A 68 7.42 -2.86 -4.55
N MET A 69 6.66 -3.94 -4.43
CA MET A 69 5.22 -3.87 -4.21
C MET A 69 4.86 -3.28 -2.83
N LEU A 70 5.62 -3.62 -1.79
CA LEU A 70 5.42 -3.04 -0.45
C LEU A 70 5.76 -1.54 -0.44
N GLU A 71 6.78 -1.12 -1.18
CA GLU A 71 7.14 0.29 -1.33
C GLU A 71 6.08 1.05 -2.12
N ALA A 72 5.54 0.47 -3.19
CA ALA A 72 4.39 1.03 -3.89
C ALA A 72 3.18 1.20 -2.95
N PHE A 73 2.93 0.26 -2.05
CA PHE A 73 1.88 0.40 -1.03
C PHE A 73 2.16 1.56 -0.07
N ASN A 74 3.40 1.76 0.36
CA ASN A 74 3.80 2.92 1.19
C ASN A 74 3.50 4.24 0.48
N ILE A 75 3.85 4.33 -0.81
CA ILE A 75 3.60 5.53 -1.63
C ILE A 75 2.10 5.80 -1.73
N ILE A 76 1.29 4.79 -2.08
CA ILE A 76 -0.17 4.96 -2.21
C ILE A 76 -0.79 5.36 -0.87
N GLU A 77 -0.38 4.72 0.22
CA GLU A 77 -0.84 5.03 1.58
C GLU A 77 -0.55 6.50 1.96
N LEU A 78 0.68 6.97 1.68
CA LEU A 78 1.05 8.37 1.88
C LEU A 78 0.14 9.33 1.11
N HIS A 79 -0.14 9.03 -0.17
CA HIS A 79 -0.98 9.87 -1.01
C HIS A 79 -2.43 9.86 -0.55
N CYS A 80 -2.98 8.70 -0.17
CA CYS A 80 -4.31 8.60 0.41
C CYS A 80 -4.44 9.44 1.69
N ASN A 81 -3.45 9.38 2.58
CA ASN A 81 -3.44 10.16 3.82
C ASN A 81 -3.37 11.67 3.54
N ARG A 82 -2.56 12.11 2.59
CA ARG A 82 -2.52 13.52 2.15
C ARG A 82 -3.88 13.99 1.62
N LEU A 83 -4.53 13.20 0.77
CA LEU A 83 -5.86 13.52 0.23
C LEU A 83 -6.94 13.59 1.32
N ILE A 84 -6.88 12.70 2.31
CA ILE A 84 -7.78 12.75 3.48
C ILE A 84 -7.60 14.07 4.23
N GLU A 85 -6.36 14.52 4.42
CA GLU A 85 -6.07 15.77 5.12
C GLU A 85 -6.54 17.00 4.34
N CYS A 86 -6.28 17.06 3.04
CA CYS A 86 -6.82 18.11 2.17
C CYS A 86 -8.36 18.13 2.21
N ALA A 87 -9.00 16.96 2.21
CA ALA A 87 -10.45 16.84 2.32
C ALA A 87 -10.99 17.30 3.68
N LYS A 88 -10.21 17.24 4.76
CA LYS A 88 -10.62 17.82 6.05
C LYS A 88 -10.57 19.34 6.03
N GLN A 89 -9.56 19.92 5.38
CA GLN A 89 -9.42 21.37 5.27
C GLN A 89 -10.57 22.01 4.48
N LEU A 90 -11.07 21.34 3.43
CA LEU A 90 -12.22 21.81 2.64
C LEU A 90 -13.56 21.81 3.39
N ASP A 91 -13.68 21.04 4.47
CA ASP A 91 -14.88 21.05 5.33
C ASP A 91 -14.79 22.11 6.44
N LYS A 92 -13.67 22.84 6.56
CA LYS A 92 -13.55 23.95 7.51
C LYS A 92 -14.43 25.12 7.02
N PRO A 93 -15.23 25.75 7.90
CA PRO A 93 -16.11 26.86 7.53
C PRO A 93 -15.33 28.08 7.02
#